data_AF-A0AB73II65-F1
#
_entry.id   AF-A0AB73II65-F1
#
_cell.length_a   1.000
_cell.length_b   1.000
_cell.length_c   1.000
_cell.angle_alpha   90.00
_cell.angle_beta   90.00
_cell.angle_gamma   90.00
#
_symmetry.space_group_name_H-M   'P 1'
#
loop_
_entity.id
_entity.type
_entity.pdbx_description
1 polymer ?
#
loop_
_entity_poly.entity_id
_entity_poly.type
_entity_poly.pdbx_seq_one_letter_code
_entity_poly.pdbx_strand_id
1 'polypeptide(L)'
;MNVFDTAIQTFLTGVAADLPILNHPIRVLAALYTFKGLALVAVLWWIWFKPGQRAEWEREMVVATILSALLALATFRIVAHFLPFRMRPVYDPELHLQFPSDDLGAAVLPTWSSFPSDHAMLWVSVATGIFLVWRAVGVLALLHTAIFICLPRVYLGWHYPTDILAGAAFGAATTWTMTRDAVRTRFAVPILRWLRKSPGPGYTLLFAVCFELVTQFEELLILGRLLLK
;
A
#
# COMPACT_ATOMS: atom_id res chain seq x y z
N MET A 1 22.58 3.71 10.27
CA MET A 1 22.01 3.29 8.97
C MET A 1 22.77 2.07 8.44
N ASN A 2 22.15 1.17 7.67
CA ASN A 2 22.84 0.00 7.11
C ASN A 2 23.41 0.30 5.70
N VAL A 3 24.43 -0.46 5.29
CA VAL A 3 25.14 -0.25 4.02
C VAL A 3 24.22 -0.44 2.80
N PHE A 4 23.24 -1.35 2.90
CA PHE A 4 22.31 -1.65 1.82
C PHE A 4 21.41 -0.44 1.48
N ASP A 5 20.84 0.18 2.50
CA ASP A 5 19.97 1.35 2.39
C ASP A 5 20.74 2.53 1.78
N THR A 6 21.93 2.80 2.29
CA THR A 6 22.79 3.89 1.81
C THR A 6 23.20 3.66 0.36
N ALA A 7 23.66 2.46 -0.01
CA ALA A 7 24.11 2.16 -1.36
C ALA A 7 23.01 2.39 -2.41
N ILE A 8 21.79 1.94 -2.14
CA ILE A 8 20.65 2.12 -3.04
C ILE A 8 20.24 3.59 -3.10
N GLN A 9 20.21 4.29 -1.96
CA GLN A 9 19.83 5.70 -1.94
C GLN A 9 20.84 6.56 -2.69
N THR A 10 22.14 6.39 -2.45
CA THR A 10 23.20 7.09 -3.17
C THR A 10 23.10 6.85 -4.67
N PHE A 11 22.85 5.60 -5.09
CA PHE A 11 22.63 5.28 -6.51
C PHE A 11 21.43 6.04 -7.10
N LEU A 12 20.26 5.98 -6.44
CA LEU A 12 19.05 6.62 -6.95
C LEU A 12 19.15 8.15 -6.96
N THR A 13 19.82 8.75 -5.98
CA THR A 13 20.08 10.19 -5.97
C THR A 13 21.09 10.61 -7.04
N GLY A 14 22.07 9.76 -7.35
CA GLY A 14 22.94 9.94 -8.52
C GLY A 14 22.13 9.97 -9.82
N VAL A 15 21.24 8.98 -10.02
CA VAL A 15 20.33 8.96 -11.17
C VAL A 15 19.44 10.21 -11.23
N ALA A 16 18.94 10.70 -10.09
CA ALA A 16 18.14 11.91 -10.02
C ALA A 16 18.90 13.19 -10.39
N ALA A 17 20.21 13.23 -10.08
CA ALA A 17 21.10 14.31 -10.46
C ALA A 17 21.45 14.24 -11.96
N ASP A 18 21.73 13.05 -12.47
CA ASP A 18 22.13 12.83 -13.87
C ASP A 18 20.96 12.99 -14.86
N LEU A 19 19.73 12.65 -14.43
CA LEU A 19 18.53 12.70 -15.26
C LEU A 19 17.40 13.54 -14.64
N PRO A 20 17.55 14.89 -14.54
CA PRO A 20 16.56 15.75 -13.89
C PRO A 20 15.15 15.70 -14.51
N ILE A 21 15.06 15.34 -15.80
CA ILE A 21 13.79 15.20 -16.52
C ILE A 21 12.88 14.11 -15.92
N LEU A 22 13.44 13.14 -15.20
CA LEU A 22 12.68 12.07 -14.54
C LEU A 22 12.08 12.50 -13.21
N ASN A 23 12.62 13.54 -12.57
CA ASN A 23 12.21 13.98 -11.23
C ASN A 23 10.73 14.37 -11.18
N HIS A 24 10.29 15.23 -12.11
CA HIS A 24 8.91 15.72 -12.11
C HIS A 24 7.89 14.61 -12.41
N PRO A 25 8.05 13.75 -13.43
CA PRO A 25 7.16 12.60 -13.65
C PRO A 25 7.07 11.65 -12.45
N ILE A 26 8.20 11.35 -11.78
CA ILE A 26 8.21 10.47 -10.61
C ILE A 26 7.47 11.10 -9.43
N ARG A 27 7.62 12.42 -9.22
CA ARG A 27 6.83 13.15 -8.20
C ARG A 27 5.32 13.08 -8.49
N VAL A 28 4.92 13.36 -9.73
CA VAL A 28 3.51 13.30 -10.14
C VAL A 28 2.95 11.89 -9.94
N LEU A 29 3.70 10.87 -10.38
CA LEU A 29 3.32 9.47 -10.19
C LEU A 29 3.15 9.11 -8.70
N ALA A 30 4.07 9.55 -7.85
CA ALA A 30 4.01 9.31 -6.41
C ALA A 30 2.81 10.00 -5.74
N ALA A 31 2.34 11.12 -6.29
CA ALA A 31 1.17 11.86 -5.80
C ALA A 31 -0.15 11.20 -6.24
N LEU A 32 -0.29 10.81 -7.51
CA LEU A 32 -1.57 10.37 -8.08
C LEU A 32 -2.08 9.02 -7.54
N TYR A 33 -3.29 9.01 -6.98
CA TYR A 33 -3.98 7.78 -6.55
C TYR A 33 -4.32 6.82 -7.70
N THR A 34 -4.48 7.35 -8.91
CA THR A 34 -4.84 6.60 -10.12
C THR A 34 -3.88 5.43 -10.38
N PHE A 35 -2.58 5.70 -10.34
CA PHE A 35 -1.54 4.70 -10.61
C PHE A 35 -1.21 3.84 -9.39
N LYS A 36 -1.66 4.23 -8.20
CA LYS A 36 -1.47 3.46 -6.97
C LYS A 36 -2.71 2.59 -6.75
N GLY A 37 -3.67 3.13 -6.02
CA GLY A 37 -4.78 2.36 -5.52
C GLY A 37 -5.86 2.05 -6.53
N LEU A 38 -6.18 2.98 -7.42
CA LEU A 38 -7.26 2.77 -8.37
C LEU A 38 -6.94 1.61 -9.32
N ALA A 39 -5.70 1.52 -9.81
CA ALA A 39 -5.27 0.43 -10.68
C ALA A 39 -5.46 -0.95 -10.03
N LEU A 40 -5.00 -1.14 -8.78
CA LEU A 40 -5.08 -2.43 -8.10
C LEU A 40 -6.51 -2.75 -7.64
N VAL A 41 -7.27 -1.77 -7.15
CA VAL A 41 -8.67 -1.94 -6.77
C VAL A 41 -9.54 -2.25 -8.00
N ALA A 42 -9.26 -1.66 -9.16
CA ALA A 42 -9.94 -2.00 -10.41
C ALA A 42 -9.72 -3.48 -10.80
N VAL A 43 -8.52 -4.03 -10.57
CA VAL A 43 -8.26 -5.46 -10.77
C VAL A 43 -9.06 -6.33 -9.78
N LEU A 44 -9.19 -5.92 -8.52
CA LEU A 44 -10.06 -6.61 -7.56
C LEU A 44 -11.52 -6.61 -8.01
N TRP A 45 -12.02 -5.49 -8.54
CA TRP A 45 -13.37 -5.41 -9.11
C TRP A 45 -13.53 -6.27 -10.36
N TRP A 46 -12.50 -6.36 -11.19
CA TRP A 46 -12.50 -7.28 -12.33
C TRP A 46 -12.63 -8.73 -11.85
N ILE A 47 -11.83 -9.15 -10.86
CA ILE A 47 -11.93 -10.49 -10.25
C ILE A 47 -13.33 -10.70 -9.64
N TRP A 48 -13.89 -9.69 -8.97
CA TRP A 48 -15.19 -9.76 -8.31
C TRP A 48 -16.36 -10.08 -9.27
N PHE A 49 -16.34 -9.46 -10.45
CA PHE A 49 -17.42 -9.57 -11.45
C PHE A 49 -17.15 -10.59 -12.56
N LYS A 50 -15.94 -11.15 -12.63
CA LYS A 50 -15.60 -12.16 -13.61
C LYS A 50 -16.53 -13.39 -13.45
N PRO A 51 -17.27 -13.78 -14.51
CA PRO A 51 -18.05 -15.01 -14.47
C PRO A 51 -17.12 -16.23 -14.53
N GLY A 52 -17.42 -17.24 -13.72
CA GLY A 52 -16.62 -18.47 -13.70
C GLY A 52 -17.12 -19.48 -12.67
N GLN A 53 -16.68 -20.73 -12.82
CA GLN A 53 -17.03 -21.82 -11.89
C GLN A 53 -16.51 -21.57 -10.47
N ARG A 54 -15.48 -20.73 -10.32
CA ARG A 54 -14.86 -20.37 -9.04
C ARG A 54 -15.30 -19.01 -8.50
N ALA A 55 -16.32 -18.37 -9.08
CA ALA A 55 -16.69 -16.99 -8.76
C ALA A 55 -16.95 -16.74 -7.26
N GLU A 56 -17.59 -17.68 -6.56
CA GLU A 56 -17.82 -17.55 -5.11
C GLU A 56 -16.50 -17.55 -4.32
N TRP A 57 -15.57 -18.46 -4.64
CA TRP A 57 -14.25 -18.50 -4.02
C TRP A 57 -13.41 -17.26 -4.38
N GLU A 58 -13.48 -16.79 -5.62
CA GLU A 58 -12.79 -15.57 -6.06
C GLU A 58 -13.30 -14.33 -5.28
N ARG A 59 -14.60 -14.22 -5.06
CA ARG A 59 -15.19 -13.16 -4.20
C ARG A 59 -14.74 -13.27 -2.75
N GLU A 60 -14.68 -14.49 -2.20
CA GLU A 60 -14.14 -14.70 -0.85
C GLU A 60 -12.70 -14.23 -0.73
N MET A 61 -11.89 -14.52 -1.75
CA MET A 61 -10.49 -14.08 -1.82
C MET A 61 -10.38 -12.56 -1.93
N VAL A 62 -11.23 -11.90 -2.71
CA VAL A 62 -11.28 -10.43 -2.80
C VAL A 62 -11.62 -9.82 -1.43
N VAL A 63 -12.65 -10.33 -0.73
CA VAL A 63 -12.98 -9.86 0.62
C VAL A 63 -11.81 -10.07 1.58
N ALA A 64 -11.21 -11.26 1.59
CA ALA A 64 -10.05 -11.55 2.46
C ALA A 64 -8.84 -10.65 2.14
N THR A 65 -8.64 -10.29 0.88
CA THR A 65 -7.59 -9.37 0.44
C THR A 65 -7.85 -7.93 0.90
N ILE A 66 -9.10 -7.45 0.80
CA ILE A 66 -9.47 -6.13 1.32
C ILE A 66 -9.28 -6.11 2.85
N LEU A 67 -9.76 -7.14 3.55
CA LEU A 67 -9.58 -7.26 5.00
C LEU A 67 -8.09 -7.32 5.40
N SER A 68 -7.24 -8.03 4.65
CA SER A 68 -5.81 -8.08 4.93
C SER A 68 -5.14 -6.73 4.73
N ALA A 69 -5.55 -5.96 3.71
CA ALA A 69 -5.06 -4.62 3.47
C ALA A 69 -5.46 -3.64 4.59
N LEU A 70 -6.71 -3.70 5.04
CA LEU A 70 -7.18 -2.92 6.20
C LEU A 70 -6.44 -3.31 7.48
N LEU A 71 -6.24 -4.62 7.70
CA LEU A 71 -5.48 -5.13 8.84
C LEU A 71 -4.00 -4.70 8.78
N ALA A 72 -3.39 -4.67 7.61
CA ALA A 72 -2.02 -4.22 7.42
C ALA A 72 -1.88 -2.73 7.79
N LEU A 73 -2.81 -1.88 7.35
CA LEU A 73 -2.85 -0.47 7.75
C LEU A 73 -3.10 -0.28 9.25
N ALA A 74 -4.05 -1.01 9.82
CA ALA A 74 -4.32 -0.96 11.27
C ALA A 74 -3.10 -1.39 12.08
N THR A 75 -2.45 -2.48 11.67
CA THR A 75 -1.28 -3.01 12.36
C THR A 75 -0.08 -2.07 12.23
N PHE A 76 0.13 -1.46 11.05
CA PHE A 76 1.14 -0.42 10.88
C PHE A 76 0.99 0.68 11.93
N ARG A 77 -0.22 1.19 12.12
CA ARG A 77 -0.48 2.29 13.08
C ARG A 77 -0.16 1.91 14.52
N ILE A 78 -0.45 0.66 14.89
CA ILE A 78 -0.15 0.14 16.23
C ILE A 78 1.36 -0.07 16.38
N VAL A 79 1.98 -0.78 15.44
CA VAL A 79 3.39 -1.16 15.48
C VAL A 79 4.29 0.07 15.41
N ALA A 80 3.98 1.05 14.56
CA ALA A 80 4.74 2.30 14.45
C ALA A 80 4.71 3.14 15.75
N HIS A 81 3.72 2.93 16.63
CA HIS A 81 3.67 3.57 17.94
C HIS A 81 4.64 2.92 18.95
N PHE A 82 4.87 1.61 18.84
CA PHE A 82 5.73 0.87 19.77
C PHE A 82 7.18 0.71 19.28
N LEU A 83 7.43 0.86 17.98
CA LEU A 83 8.78 0.79 17.43
C LEU A 83 9.55 2.11 17.64
N PRO A 84 10.89 2.04 17.70
CA PRO A 84 11.72 3.24 17.72
C PRO A 84 11.42 4.10 16.49
N PHE A 85 11.27 5.41 16.70
CA PHE A 85 11.04 6.33 15.62
C PHE A 85 12.21 6.30 14.64
N ARG A 86 11.95 5.80 13.43
CA ARG A 86 12.88 5.92 12.30
C ARG A 86 12.55 7.19 11.51
N MET A 87 13.53 8.08 11.39
CA MET A 87 13.45 9.28 10.56
C MET A 87 13.38 8.90 9.07
N ARG A 88 12.76 9.74 8.24
CA ARG A 88 12.72 9.51 6.78
C ARG A 88 14.03 9.99 6.13
N PRO A 89 14.50 9.34 5.06
CA PRO A 89 15.77 9.70 4.40
C PRO A 89 15.88 11.18 4.00
N VAL A 90 14.78 11.77 3.51
CA VAL A 90 14.73 13.20 3.12
C VAL A 90 15.01 14.16 4.29
N TYR A 91 14.79 13.74 5.53
CA TYR A 91 15.01 14.57 6.73
C TYR A 91 16.27 14.18 7.50
N ASP A 92 16.99 13.14 7.06
CA ASP A 92 18.15 12.64 7.77
C ASP A 92 19.41 13.43 7.34
N PRO A 93 19.95 14.29 8.22
CA PRO A 93 21.09 15.13 7.87
C PRO A 93 22.38 14.31 7.69
N GLU A 94 22.47 13.09 8.24
CA GLU A 94 23.68 12.27 8.16
C GLU A 94 23.91 11.71 6.75
N LEU A 95 22.86 11.62 5.92
CA LEU A 95 22.94 11.11 4.55
C LEU A 95 23.68 12.06 3.60
N HIS A 96 23.63 13.37 3.84
CA HIS A 96 24.18 14.39 2.93
C HIS A 96 23.72 14.21 1.46
N LEU A 97 22.55 13.60 1.25
CA LEU A 97 21.97 13.35 -0.06
C LEU A 97 20.88 14.39 -0.37
N GLN A 98 20.78 14.77 -1.64
CA GLN A 98 19.70 15.64 -2.12
C GLN A 98 18.65 14.80 -2.85
N PHE A 99 17.45 14.79 -2.30
CA PHE A 99 16.32 14.08 -2.88
C PHE A 99 15.47 15.04 -3.72
N PRO A 100 14.95 14.61 -4.89
CA PRO A 100 14.11 15.43 -5.75
C PRO A 100 12.64 15.48 -5.24
N SER A 101 12.44 15.60 -3.93
CA SER A 101 11.14 15.75 -3.29
C SER A 101 10.79 17.23 -3.10
N ASP A 102 9.60 17.64 -3.55
CA ASP A 102 9.10 19.00 -3.30
C ASP A 102 8.44 19.07 -1.90
N ASP A 103 8.28 20.29 -1.35
CA ASP A 103 7.61 20.57 -0.06
C ASP A 103 6.13 20.15 0.00
N LEU A 104 5.54 19.73 -1.12
CA LEU A 104 4.17 19.23 -1.22
C LEU A 104 3.86 18.06 -0.24
N GLY A 105 4.86 17.29 0.17
CA GLY A 105 4.72 16.27 1.23
C GLY A 105 5.15 16.74 2.63
N ALA A 106 5.84 17.89 2.74
CA ALA A 106 6.50 18.32 3.97
C ALA A 106 5.54 18.72 5.09
N ALA A 107 4.28 19.07 4.78
CA ALA A 107 3.28 19.42 5.78
C ALA A 107 2.73 18.22 6.59
N VAL A 108 2.82 16.98 6.07
CA VAL A 108 2.13 15.80 6.64
C VAL A 108 3.11 14.75 7.21
N LEU A 109 4.33 14.69 6.66
CA LEU A 109 5.34 13.65 6.91
C LEU A 109 6.23 13.78 8.18
N PRO A 110 6.45 14.95 8.82
CA PRO A 110 7.51 15.08 9.85
C PRO A 110 7.28 14.26 11.14
N THR A 111 6.04 13.89 11.43
CA THR A 111 5.67 13.28 12.72
C THR A 111 5.53 11.76 12.68
N TRP A 112 5.60 11.15 11.49
CA TRP A 112 5.32 9.72 11.32
C TRP A 112 6.58 8.96 10.95
N SER A 113 6.83 7.85 11.65
CA SER A 113 8.00 7.02 11.39
C SER A 113 8.02 6.48 9.96
N SER A 114 9.22 6.35 9.39
CA SER A 114 9.45 5.75 8.09
C SER A 114 9.29 4.23 8.08
N PHE A 115 9.39 3.55 9.23
CA PHE A 115 9.39 2.09 9.32
C PHE A 115 8.15 1.52 10.02
N PRO A 116 7.57 0.42 9.51
CA PRO A 116 7.72 -0.10 8.14
C PRO A 116 6.96 0.80 7.13
N SER A 117 7.15 0.61 5.82
CA SER A 117 6.40 1.41 4.85
C SER A 117 4.93 0.98 4.76
N ASP A 118 4.02 1.89 5.11
CA ASP A 118 2.57 1.76 5.01
C ASP A 118 2.08 1.46 3.57
N HIS A 119 2.65 2.15 2.58
CA HIS A 119 2.35 1.95 1.17
C HIS A 119 2.75 0.56 0.70
N ALA A 120 3.95 0.10 1.09
CA ALA A 120 4.41 -1.24 0.76
C ALA A 120 3.52 -2.30 1.42
N MET A 121 3.19 -2.14 2.71
CA MET A 121 2.29 -3.07 3.43
C MET A 121 0.93 -3.20 2.75
N LEU A 122 0.29 -2.07 2.44
CA LEU A 122 -1.04 -2.02 1.86
C LEU A 122 -1.07 -2.64 0.46
N TRP A 123 -0.24 -2.13 -0.44
CA TRP A 123 -0.35 -2.48 -1.86
C TRP A 123 0.27 -3.84 -2.18
N VAL A 124 1.30 -4.27 -1.45
CA VAL A 124 1.80 -5.65 -1.56
C VAL A 124 0.78 -6.64 -0.99
N SER A 125 0.03 -6.28 0.05
CA SER A 125 -1.10 -7.10 0.51
C SER A 125 -2.12 -7.29 -0.62
N VAL A 126 -2.55 -6.21 -1.28
CA VAL A 126 -3.50 -6.29 -2.39
C VAL A 126 -2.94 -7.10 -3.56
N ALA A 127 -1.72 -6.82 -4.01
CA ALA A 127 -1.08 -7.51 -5.13
C ALA A 127 -0.86 -9.01 -4.83
N THR A 128 -0.52 -9.36 -3.58
CA THR A 128 -0.42 -10.76 -3.14
C THR A 128 -1.77 -11.46 -3.23
N GLY A 129 -2.86 -10.81 -2.82
CA GLY A 129 -4.22 -11.37 -2.94
C GLY A 129 -4.60 -11.66 -4.39
N ILE A 130 -4.31 -10.72 -5.28
CA ILE A 130 -4.48 -10.89 -6.74
C ILE A 130 -3.66 -12.08 -7.24
N PHE A 131 -2.40 -12.21 -6.81
CA PHE A 131 -1.51 -13.32 -7.20
C PHE A 131 -2.01 -14.70 -6.76
N LEU A 132 -2.61 -14.78 -5.57
CA LEU A 132 -3.19 -16.03 -5.07
C LEU A 132 -4.45 -16.45 -5.84
N VAL A 133 -5.19 -15.49 -6.41
CA VAL A 133 -6.35 -15.78 -7.25
C VAL A 133 -5.94 -16.06 -8.70
N TRP A 134 -5.13 -15.19 -9.30
CA TRP A 134 -4.72 -15.24 -10.69
C TRP A 134 -3.24 -14.91 -10.84
N ARG A 135 -2.41 -15.95 -10.89
CA ARG A 135 -0.94 -15.85 -10.86
C ARG A 135 -0.37 -14.86 -11.88
N ALA A 136 -0.80 -14.93 -13.15
CA ALA A 136 -0.28 -14.06 -14.20
C ALA A 136 -0.58 -12.57 -13.93
N VAL A 137 -1.84 -12.24 -13.63
CA VAL A 137 -2.25 -10.86 -13.30
C VAL A 137 -1.63 -10.41 -11.98
N GLY A 138 -1.45 -11.30 -11.02
CA GLY A 138 -0.79 -10.96 -9.76
C GLY A 138 0.71 -10.72 -9.87
N VAL A 139 1.42 -11.40 -10.76
CA VAL A 139 2.83 -11.04 -11.06
C VAL A 139 2.87 -9.61 -11.62
N LEU A 140 1.97 -9.27 -12.54
CA LEU A 140 1.86 -7.91 -13.05
C LEU A 140 1.50 -6.92 -11.95
N ALA A 141 0.59 -7.26 -11.03
CA ALA A 141 0.21 -6.43 -9.89
C ALA A 141 1.38 -6.20 -8.92
N LEU A 142 2.21 -7.22 -8.67
CA LEU A 142 3.40 -7.13 -7.83
C LEU A 142 4.49 -6.27 -8.49
N LEU A 143 4.74 -6.46 -9.79
CA LEU A 143 5.67 -5.63 -10.55
C LEU A 143 5.20 -4.17 -10.61
N HIS A 144 3.91 -3.96 -10.84
CA HIS A 144 3.28 -2.64 -10.81
C HIS A 144 3.48 -1.97 -9.45
N THR A 145 3.23 -2.69 -8.36
CA THR A 145 3.46 -2.20 -7.00
C THR A 145 4.93 -1.86 -6.77
N ALA A 146 5.86 -2.71 -7.18
CA ALA A 146 7.28 -2.46 -7.00
C ALA A 146 7.75 -1.20 -7.75
N ILE A 147 7.31 -1.02 -9.00
CA ILE A 147 7.80 0.03 -9.91
C ILE A 147 7.07 1.36 -9.71
N PHE A 148 5.74 1.36 -9.58
CA PHE A 148 4.94 2.58 -9.56
C PHE A 148 4.57 3.04 -8.15
N ILE A 149 4.71 2.17 -7.14
CA ILE A 149 4.35 2.48 -5.76
C ILE A 149 5.58 2.51 -4.88
N CYS A 150 6.39 1.45 -4.84
CA CYS A 150 7.50 1.33 -3.91
C CYS A 150 8.74 2.12 -4.35
N LEU A 151 9.17 1.96 -5.61
CA LEU A 151 10.38 2.63 -6.12
C LEU A 151 10.31 4.16 -6.02
N PRO A 152 9.20 4.85 -6.37
CA PRO A 152 9.10 6.30 -6.22
C PRO A 152 9.27 6.75 -4.76
N ARG A 153 8.87 5.92 -3.79
CA ARG A 153 9.01 6.23 -2.35
C ARG A 153 10.46 6.22 -1.88
N VAL A 154 11.28 5.33 -2.45
CA VAL A 154 12.72 5.30 -2.18
C VAL A 154 13.42 6.42 -2.94
N TYR A 155 13.06 6.62 -4.22
CA TYR A 155 13.64 7.65 -5.08
C TYR A 155 13.44 9.07 -4.53
N LEU A 156 12.26 9.36 -3.99
CA LEU A 156 11.93 10.65 -3.37
C LEU A 156 12.41 10.76 -1.91
N GLY A 157 13.13 9.77 -1.39
CA GLY A 157 13.65 9.80 -0.02
C GLY A 157 12.57 9.69 1.07
N TRP A 158 11.38 9.19 0.75
CA TRP A 158 10.28 9.06 1.73
C TRP A 158 10.39 7.79 2.59
N HIS A 159 11.09 6.76 2.10
CA HIS A 159 11.34 5.51 2.79
C HIS A 159 12.71 4.93 2.45
N TYR A 160 13.32 4.23 3.40
CA TYR A 160 14.47 3.38 3.14
C TYR A 160 14.07 2.13 2.35
N PRO A 161 14.98 1.55 1.53
CA PRO A 161 14.75 0.25 0.89
C PRO A 161 14.33 -0.84 1.88
N THR A 162 14.93 -0.89 3.07
CA THR A 162 14.52 -1.83 4.12
C THR A 162 13.11 -1.59 4.67
N ASP A 163 12.63 -0.34 4.71
CA ASP A 163 11.25 -0.04 5.12
C ASP A 163 10.25 -0.64 4.13
N ILE A 164 10.58 -0.57 2.84
CA ILE A 164 9.79 -1.16 1.75
C ILE A 164 9.81 -2.69 1.84
N LEU A 165 10.98 -3.30 2.04
CA LEU A 165 11.10 -4.76 2.15
C LEU A 165 10.35 -5.31 3.36
N ALA A 166 10.48 -4.66 4.52
CA ALA A 166 9.74 -5.04 5.72
C ALA A 166 8.23 -4.89 5.53
N GLY A 167 7.80 -3.77 4.94
CA GLY A 167 6.39 -3.54 4.63
C GLY A 167 5.84 -4.57 3.65
N ALA A 168 6.57 -4.87 2.58
CA ALA A 168 6.21 -5.88 1.60
C ALA A 168 6.09 -7.28 2.22
N ALA A 169 7.06 -7.68 3.04
CA ALA A 169 7.04 -8.96 3.75
C ALA A 169 5.82 -9.06 4.68
N PHE A 170 5.54 -8.01 5.45
CA PHE A 170 4.39 -7.98 6.35
C PHE A 170 3.07 -8.02 5.59
N GLY A 171 2.93 -7.23 4.53
CA GLY A 171 1.75 -7.20 3.67
C GLY A 171 1.47 -8.58 3.07
N ALA A 172 2.48 -9.19 2.45
CA ALA A 172 2.38 -10.52 1.86
C ALA A 172 2.03 -11.60 2.90
N ALA A 173 2.68 -11.58 4.07
CA ALA A 173 2.39 -12.52 5.15
C ALA A 173 0.95 -12.37 5.67
N THR A 174 0.48 -11.14 5.86
CA THR A 174 -0.88 -10.87 6.32
C THR A 174 -1.91 -11.38 5.32
N THR A 175 -1.73 -11.13 4.03
CA THR A 175 -2.65 -11.64 2.99
C THR A 175 -2.59 -13.16 2.89
N TRP A 176 -1.40 -13.75 2.93
CA TRP A 176 -1.23 -15.20 2.92
C TRP A 176 -1.99 -15.86 4.07
N THR A 177 -1.92 -15.29 5.28
CA THR A 177 -2.68 -15.81 6.44
C THR A 177 -4.20 -15.61 6.30
N MET A 178 -4.65 -14.42 5.89
CA MET A 178 -6.07 -14.10 5.72
C MET A 178 -6.77 -14.92 4.63
N THR A 179 -6.01 -15.35 3.61
CA THR A 179 -6.53 -16.13 2.48
C THR A 179 -6.52 -17.65 2.71
N ARG A 180 -5.89 -18.14 3.80
CA ARG A 180 -5.98 -19.57 4.15
C ARG A 180 -7.42 -19.95 4.45
N ASP A 181 -7.82 -21.15 4.04
CA ASP A 181 -9.22 -21.61 4.13
C ASP A 181 -9.83 -21.42 5.53
N ALA A 182 -9.10 -21.77 6.59
CA ALA A 182 -9.58 -21.64 7.98
C ALA A 182 -9.91 -20.19 8.39
N VAL A 183 -9.16 -19.22 7.87
CA VAL A 183 -9.34 -17.79 8.19
C VAL A 183 -10.32 -17.16 7.21
N ARG A 184 -10.12 -17.37 5.90
CA ARG A 184 -10.98 -16.86 4.83
C ARG A 184 -12.44 -17.25 5.06
N THR A 185 -12.72 -18.53 5.32
CA THR A 185 -14.10 -18.99 5.51
C THR A 185 -14.74 -18.39 6.76
N ARG A 186 -13.96 -18.12 7.81
CA ARG A 186 -14.45 -17.50 9.05
C ARG A 186 -14.84 -16.04 8.88
N PHE A 187 -14.09 -15.27 8.09
CA PHE A 187 -14.28 -13.82 7.96
C PHE A 187 -14.97 -13.40 6.66
N ALA A 188 -14.55 -13.94 5.51
CA ALA A 188 -15.08 -13.54 4.20
C ALA A 188 -16.50 -14.07 3.94
N VAL A 189 -16.79 -15.31 4.32
CA VAL A 189 -18.10 -15.93 4.04
C VAL A 189 -19.26 -15.21 4.75
N PRO A 190 -19.20 -14.86 6.04
CA PRO A 190 -20.26 -14.08 6.68
C PRO A 190 -20.51 -12.73 6.01
N ILE A 191 -19.44 -12.04 5.62
CA ILE A 191 -19.53 -10.75 4.90
C ILE A 191 -20.23 -10.96 3.55
N LEU A 192 -19.84 -11.97 2.77
CA LEU A 192 -20.50 -12.28 1.50
C LEU A 192 -21.96 -12.71 1.66
N ARG A 193 -22.31 -13.42 2.73
CA ARG A 193 -23.72 -13.75 3.04
C ARG A 193 -24.51 -12.47 3.32
N TRP A 194 -23.94 -11.53 4.08
CA TRP A 194 -24.57 -10.25 4.35
C TRP A 194 -24.73 -9.40 3.09
N LEU A 195 -23.69 -9.28 2.24
CA LEU A 195 -23.78 -8.58 0.95
C LEU A 195 -24.89 -9.17 0.06
N ARG A 196 -25.06 -10.50 0.05
CA ARG A 196 -26.13 -11.15 -0.71
C ARG A 196 -27.52 -10.91 -0.12
N LYS A 197 -27.64 -10.88 1.20
CA LYS A 197 -28.92 -10.61 1.89
C LYS A 197 -29.38 -9.17 1.70
N SER A 198 -28.44 -8.22 1.65
CA SER A 198 -28.73 -6.79 1.58
C SER A 198 -27.81 -6.11 0.55
N PRO A 199 -28.04 -6.34 -0.76
CA PRO A 199 -27.12 -5.90 -1.81
C PRO A 199 -26.96 -4.38 -1.88
N GLY A 200 -28.04 -3.59 -1.74
CA GLY A 200 -27.95 -2.13 -1.77
C GLY A 200 -26.96 -1.58 -0.74
N PRO A 201 -27.23 -1.71 0.57
CA PRO A 201 -26.30 -1.25 1.61
C PRO A 201 -24.93 -1.93 1.56
N GLY A 202 -24.88 -3.21 1.20
CA GLY A 202 -23.64 -3.99 1.13
C GLY A 202 -22.67 -3.48 0.07
N TYR A 203 -23.16 -3.20 -1.14
CA TYR A 203 -22.34 -2.67 -2.22
C TYR A 203 -22.02 -1.18 -2.02
N THR A 204 -22.90 -0.39 -1.39
CA THR A 204 -22.57 0.98 -0.99
C THR A 204 -21.39 1.00 -0.01
N LEU A 205 -21.42 0.14 1.02
CA LEU A 205 -20.31 0.03 1.98
C LEU A 205 -19.03 -0.48 1.32
N LEU A 206 -19.12 -1.51 0.47
CA LEU A 206 -17.96 -2.03 -0.26
C LEU A 206 -17.33 -0.96 -1.15
N PHE A 207 -18.15 -0.17 -1.85
CA PHE A 207 -17.66 0.96 -2.64
C PHE A 207 -16.93 1.99 -1.77
N ALA A 208 -17.54 2.41 -0.65
CA ALA A 208 -16.92 3.37 0.27
C ALA A 208 -15.59 2.85 0.82
N VAL A 209 -15.53 1.59 1.25
CA VAL A 209 -14.29 0.95 1.73
C VAL A 209 -13.22 0.90 0.63
N CYS A 210 -13.59 0.51 -0.60
CA CYS A 210 -12.67 0.49 -1.73
C CYS A 210 -12.17 1.89 -2.07
N PHE A 211 -13.03 2.91 -2.04
CA PHE A 211 -12.66 4.30 -2.28
C PHE A 211 -11.66 4.79 -1.24
N GLU A 212 -11.95 4.58 0.05
CA GLU A 212 -11.03 4.91 1.15
C GLU A 212 -9.71 4.15 1.05
N LEU A 213 -9.73 2.91 0.55
CA LEU A 213 -8.52 2.14 0.29
C LEU A 213 -7.66 2.79 -0.81
N VAL A 214 -8.29 3.26 -1.89
CA VAL A 214 -7.62 3.96 -3.00
C VAL A 214 -6.96 5.25 -2.52
N THR A 215 -7.65 6.01 -1.68
CA THR A 215 -7.16 7.27 -1.09
C THR A 215 -6.35 7.08 0.19
N GLN A 216 -6.15 5.82 0.61
CA GLN A 216 -5.38 5.43 1.79
C GLN A 216 -5.88 6.08 3.09
N PHE A 217 -7.19 6.36 3.18
CA PHE A 217 -7.83 7.01 4.31
C PHE A 217 -7.26 8.41 4.61
N GLU A 218 -6.67 9.09 3.61
CA GLU A 218 -5.99 10.37 3.81
C GLU A 218 -6.91 11.42 4.44
N GLU A 219 -8.13 11.59 3.93
CA GLU A 219 -9.08 12.59 4.45
C GLU A 219 -9.48 12.28 5.90
N LEU A 220 -9.77 11.02 6.22
CA LEU A 220 -10.10 10.59 7.57
C LEU A 220 -8.94 10.84 8.54
N LEU A 221 -7.69 10.75 8.07
CA LEU A 221 -6.52 11.05 8.87
C LEU A 221 -6.33 12.54 9.11
N ILE A 222 -6.57 13.36 8.10
CA ILE A 222 -6.54 14.81 8.25
C ILE A 222 -7.63 15.24 9.24
N LEU A 223 -8.85 14.72 9.08
CA LEU A 223 -9.97 14.97 9.99
C LEU A 223 -9.65 14.57 11.43
N GLY A 224 -9.11 13.36 11.64
CA GLY A 224 -8.71 12.89 12.96
C GLY A 224 -7.69 13.81 13.64
N ARG A 225 -6.73 14.36 12.89
CA ARG A 225 -5.77 15.35 13.43
C ARG A 225 -6.40 16.69 13.76
N LEU A 226 -7.39 17.13 12.99
CA LEU A 226 -8.08 18.39 13.26
C LEU A 226 -8.97 18.29 14.51
N LEU A 227 -9.56 17.13 14.77
CA LEU A 227 -10.44 16.90 15.92
C LEU A 227 -9.70 16.60 17.23
N LEU A 228 -8.46 16.08 17.15
CA LEU A 228 -7.63 15.75 18.31
C LEU A 228 -6.67 16.89 18.73
N LYS A 229 -6.81 18.08 18.13
CA LYS A 229 -6.19 19.33 18.57
C LYS A 229 -7.10 20.06 19.53
#